data_AF-A0A7S4U770-F1
#
_entry.id   AF-A0A7S4U770-F1
#
_cell.length_a   1.000
_cell.length_b   1.000
_cell.length_c   1.000
_cell.angle_alpha   90.00
_cell.angle_beta   90.00
_cell.angle_gamma   90.00
#
_symmetry.space_group_name_H-M   'P 1'
#
loop_
_entity.id
_entity.type
_entity.pdbx_description
1 polymer ?
#
loop_
_entity_poly.entity_id
_entity_poly.type
_entity_poly.pdbx_seq_one_letter_code
_entity_poly.pdbx_strand_id
1 'polypeptide(L)'
;RLVKMSSELAPRRPPSARPRPPPASGEVPKTVEERGDDGIADDDETWLFSVKTAMTTSDIAKMGFTNIILLDANRWRSEGEADLLTSAAAAAADVFYCFGMKEAIPSLSASHRQQLRDQLVCSFCGRGDLLVILQNAGLPDESEPGMVMVGRLVDAIESAYNEASERMVEDMAGVSVVLESCSLPVLSVSWDDERQRKIEVTSA
;
A
#
# COMPACT_ATOMS: atom_id res chain seq x y z
N ARG A 1 24.72 -2.81 9.30
CA ARG A 1 25.00 -2.30 7.93
C ARG A 1 23.77 -1.50 7.53
N LEU A 2 23.86 -0.18 7.39
CA LEU A 2 22.75 0.61 6.85
C LEU A 2 22.50 0.14 5.42
N VAL A 3 21.30 -0.37 5.15
CA VAL A 3 20.84 -0.58 3.78
C VAL A 3 20.76 0.81 3.18
N LYS A 4 21.54 1.04 2.13
CA LYS A 4 21.42 2.23 1.31
C LYS A 4 20.15 2.00 0.49
N MET A 5 18.97 2.28 1.09
CA MET A 5 17.73 2.32 0.33
C MET A 5 17.96 3.41 -0.72
N SER A 6 18.16 2.96 -1.95
CA SER A 6 18.28 3.81 -3.12
C SER A 6 17.03 4.68 -3.18
N SER A 7 17.15 5.81 -3.86
CA SER A 7 16.09 6.76 -4.19
C SER A 7 14.95 6.17 -5.06
N GLU A 8 14.66 4.87 -4.96
CA GLU A 8 13.81 4.08 -5.86
C GLU A 8 12.41 3.84 -5.31
N LEU A 9 12.12 4.21 -4.06
CA LEU A 9 10.76 4.24 -3.52
C LEU A 9 10.03 5.51 -4.00
N ALA A 10 9.63 5.50 -5.27
CA ALA A 10 8.75 6.52 -5.82
C ALA A 10 7.27 6.14 -5.56
N PRO A 11 6.44 7.02 -5.00
CA PRO A 11 5.00 6.78 -4.99
C PRO A 11 4.44 6.81 -6.40
N ARG A 12 3.53 5.89 -6.69
CA ARG A 12 2.69 6.00 -7.88
C ARG A 12 1.82 7.24 -7.73
N ARG A 13 1.81 8.11 -8.74
CA ARG A 13 1.06 9.38 -8.70
C ARG A 13 0.18 9.52 -9.93
N PRO A 14 -1.14 9.75 -9.78
CA PRO A 14 -1.97 10.11 -10.92
C PRO A 14 -1.80 11.61 -11.23
N PRO A 15 -2.24 12.07 -12.42
CA PRO A 15 -2.23 13.49 -12.77
C PRO A 15 -3.00 14.38 -11.78
N SER A 16 -3.99 13.82 -11.09
CA SER A 16 -4.78 14.52 -10.07
C SER A 16 -4.10 14.62 -8.70
N ALA A 17 -2.90 14.03 -8.50
CA ALA A 17 -2.25 14.09 -7.19
C ALA A 17 -1.72 15.47 -6.85
N ARG A 18 -2.00 15.90 -5.61
CA ARG A 18 -1.48 17.14 -5.07
C ARG A 18 0.06 17.15 -5.10
N PRO A 19 0.72 18.20 -5.64
CA PRO A 19 2.17 18.32 -5.64
C PRO A 19 2.77 18.19 -4.24
N ARG A 20 3.92 17.51 -4.14
CA ARG A 20 4.62 17.39 -2.87
C ARG A 20 5.15 18.77 -2.44
N PRO A 21 4.93 19.19 -1.17
CA PRO A 21 5.55 20.40 -0.68
C PRO A 21 7.09 20.28 -0.72
N PRO A 22 7.81 21.37 -1.04
CA PRO A 22 9.27 21.34 -1.09
C PRO A 22 9.87 21.02 0.30
N PRO A 23 11.04 20.37 0.37
CA PRO A 23 11.69 20.07 1.64
C PRO A 23 12.01 21.36 2.43
N ALA A 24 11.88 21.28 3.76
CA ALA A 24 12.00 22.44 4.66
C ALA A 24 13.40 23.07 4.72
N SER A 25 14.44 22.34 4.31
CA SER A 25 15.78 22.90 4.08
C SER A 25 15.84 23.45 2.66
N GLY A 26 15.82 24.78 2.52
CA GLY A 26 15.81 25.52 1.27
C GLY A 26 17.05 25.36 0.37
N GLU A 27 17.55 24.15 0.18
CA GLU A 27 18.34 23.77 -0.97
C GLU A 27 17.38 23.11 -1.97
N VAL A 28 16.93 23.89 -2.94
CA VAL A 28 16.52 23.33 -4.23
C VAL A 28 17.76 22.62 -4.77
N PRO A 29 17.77 21.28 -4.94
CA PRO A 29 18.84 20.64 -5.68
C PRO A 29 18.79 21.24 -7.08
N LYS A 30 19.82 22.01 -7.46
CA LYS A 30 19.96 22.40 -8.86
C LYS A 30 20.17 21.13 -9.68
N THR A 31 19.43 21.07 -10.78
CA THR A 31 19.48 20.14 -11.92
C THR A 31 18.97 18.71 -11.67
N VAL A 32 17.67 18.52 -11.88
CA VAL A 32 17.25 17.75 -13.06
C VAL A 32 16.56 18.77 -13.96
N GLU A 33 17.01 18.86 -15.21
CA GLU A 33 16.37 19.69 -16.23
C GLU A 33 14.86 19.45 -16.22
N GLU A 34 14.12 20.47 -16.65
CA GLU A 34 12.73 20.37 -17.11
C GLU A 34 12.60 19.16 -18.04
N ARG A 35 12.39 17.96 -17.47
CA ARG A 35 11.76 16.88 -18.21
C ARG A 35 10.35 17.40 -18.35
N GLY A 36 10.02 17.82 -19.56
CA GLY A 36 8.67 18.16 -19.96
C GLY A 36 7.74 17.18 -19.28
N ASP A 37 6.88 17.74 -18.44
CA ASP A 37 5.65 17.13 -18.00
C ASP A 37 4.78 16.96 -19.24
N ASP A 38 5.18 16.00 -20.07
CA ASP A 38 4.49 15.59 -21.28
C ASP A 38 3.45 14.50 -20.92
N GLY A 39 3.14 14.34 -19.62
CA GLY A 39 1.86 13.87 -19.11
C GLY A 39 1.38 12.50 -19.59
N ILE A 40 2.26 11.62 -20.06
CA ILE A 40 1.95 10.20 -20.23
C ILE A 40 2.46 9.51 -18.97
N ALA A 41 1.54 9.14 -18.09
CA ALA A 41 1.83 8.25 -16.97
C ALA A 41 2.46 6.98 -17.55
N ASP A 42 3.75 6.73 -17.24
CA ASP A 42 4.31 5.40 -17.43
C ASP A 42 3.52 4.47 -16.50
N ASP A 43 2.77 3.53 -17.09
CA ASP A 43 1.99 2.51 -16.38
C ASP A 43 2.88 1.59 -15.50
N ASP A 44 4.21 1.76 -15.53
CA ASP A 44 5.24 0.97 -14.85
C ASP A 44 5.82 1.62 -13.58
N GLU A 45 5.19 2.68 -13.02
CA GLU A 45 5.64 3.23 -11.73
C GLU A 45 5.49 2.19 -10.60
N THR A 46 6.63 1.66 -10.16
CA THR A 46 6.72 0.70 -9.07
C THR A 46 6.10 1.29 -7.80
N TRP A 47 5.08 0.62 -7.25
CA TRP A 47 4.30 1.11 -6.10
C TRP A 47 4.26 0.14 -4.92
N LEU A 48 4.58 -1.14 -5.17
CA LEU A 48 4.60 -2.22 -4.18
C LEU A 48 6.03 -2.71 -3.98
N PHE A 49 6.50 -2.63 -2.74
CA PHE A 49 7.88 -2.91 -2.40
C PHE A 49 7.97 -3.94 -1.28
N SER A 50 9.04 -4.73 -1.26
CA SER A 50 9.40 -5.59 -0.12
C SER A 50 10.72 -5.16 0.48
N VAL A 51 10.79 -5.18 1.81
CA VAL A 51 12.00 -4.90 2.58
C VAL A 51 12.23 -6.02 3.57
N LYS A 52 13.48 -6.47 3.72
CA LYS A 52 13.82 -7.57 4.64
C LYS A 52 13.75 -7.17 6.11
N THR A 53 13.84 -5.88 6.41
CA THR A 53 13.90 -5.34 7.77
C THR A 53 12.86 -4.26 7.95
N ALA A 54 12.40 -4.07 9.19
CA ALA A 54 11.49 -2.98 9.52
C ALA A 54 12.09 -1.61 9.14
N MET A 55 11.26 -0.74 8.58
CA MET A 55 11.62 0.62 8.24
C MET A 55 11.78 1.45 9.50
N THR A 56 12.83 2.26 9.55
CA THR A 56 12.99 3.22 10.63
C THR A 56 12.24 4.52 10.31
N THR A 57 11.91 5.29 11.35
CA THR A 57 11.36 6.64 11.18
C THR A 57 12.28 7.54 10.33
N SER A 58 13.60 7.31 10.39
CA SER A 58 14.55 8.02 9.52
C SER A 58 14.43 7.62 8.06
N ASP A 59 14.13 6.36 7.75
CA ASP A 59 13.97 5.90 6.36
C ASP A 59 12.71 6.50 5.76
N ILE A 60 11.60 6.46 6.50
CA ILE A 60 10.33 7.09 6.12
C ILE A 60 10.51 8.60 5.89
N ALA A 61 11.20 9.29 6.80
CA ALA A 61 11.45 10.72 6.68
C ALA A 61 12.29 11.07 5.45
N LYS A 62 13.30 10.26 5.12
CA LYS A 62 14.13 10.44 3.90
C LYS A 62 13.31 10.25 2.63
N MET A 63 12.32 9.36 2.65
CA MET A 63 11.41 9.15 1.52
C MET A 63 10.38 10.28 1.39
N GLY A 64 10.25 11.15 2.39
CA GLY A 64 9.42 12.35 2.34
C GLY A 64 7.91 12.09 2.43
N PHE A 65 7.49 10.92 2.91
CA PHE A 65 6.09 10.65 3.20
C PHE A 65 5.68 11.34 4.50
N THR A 66 4.53 12.01 4.46
CA THR A 66 3.96 12.72 5.61
C THR A 66 2.72 12.01 6.17
N ASN A 67 2.08 11.16 5.37
CA ASN A 67 0.97 10.32 5.79
C ASN A 67 1.42 8.85 5.73
N ILE A 68 1.33 8.18 6.87
CA ILE A 68 1.80 6.80 7.02
C ILE A 68 0.69 6.00 7.69
N ILE A 69 0.38 4.85 7.11
CA ILE A 69 -0.48 3.83 7.71
C ILE A 69 0.40 2.64 8.06
N LEU A 70 0.33 2.20 9.32
CA LEU A 70 1.01 1.00 9.81
C LEU A 70 -0.03 -0.08 10.12
N LEU A 71 0.19 -1.28 9.60
CA LEU A 71 -0.66 -2.44 9.82
C LEU A 71 0.23 -3.64 10.16
N ASP A 72 -0.10 -4.37 11.23
CA ASP A 72 0.66 -5.55 11.66
C ASP A 72 0.02 -6.83 11.13
N ALA A 73 0.59 -7.39 10.07
CA ALA A 73 0.09 -8.62 9.45
C ALA A 73 0.18 -9.83 10.39
N ASN A 74 1.04 -9.79 11.41
CA ASN A 74 1.15 -10.86 12.39
C ASN A 74 -0.14 -11.01 13.21
N ARG A 75 -0.90 -9.93 13.42
CA ARG A 75 -2.20 -9.96 14.13
C ARG A 75 -3.28 -10.73 13.36
N TRP A 76 -3.07 -10.94 12.06
CA TRP A 76 -4.01 -11.65 11.18
C TRP A 76 -3.68 -13.13 11.03
N ARG A 77 -2.61 -13.61 11.66
CA ARG A 77 -2.24 -15.04 11.66
C ARG A 77 -3.05 -15.86 12.66
N SER A 78 -3.54 -15.19 13.70
CA SER A 78 -4.09 -15.78 14.93
C SER A 78 -3.11 -16.72 15.66
N GLU A 79 -3.36 -16.94 16.94
CA GLU A 79 -2.78 -18.05 17.69
C GLU A 79 -3.87 -19.11 17.90
N GLY A 80 -3.87 -20.21 17.12
CA GLY A 80 -4.82 -21.33 17.24
C GLY A 80 -5.36 -21.88 15.91
N GLU A 81 -6.43 -22.68 15.95
CA GLU A 81 -7.23 -23.07 14.77
C GLU A 81 -8.06 -21.86 14.27
N ALA A 82 -7.45 -20.72 13.98
CA ALA A 82 -8.21 -19.69 13.27
C ALA A 82 -8.38 -20.11 11.82
N ASP A 83 -9.63 -20.09 11.42
CA ASP A 83 -10.00 -20.14 10.03
C ASP A 83 -9.71 -18.80 9.33
N LEU A 84 -9.80 -18.82 8.00
CA LEU A 84 -9.66 -17.61 7.17
C LEU A 84 -10.72 -16.54 7.50
N LEU A 85 -11.86 -16.93 8.08
CA LEU A 85 -12.97 -16.04 8.35
C LEU A 85 -12.65 -15.07 9.50
N THR A 86 -12.15 -15.61 10.62
CA THR A 86 -11.72 -14.83 11.79
C THR A 86 -10.56 -13.89 11.45
N SER A 87 -9.60 -14.37 10.66
CA SER A 87 -8.47 -13.56 10.17
C SER A 87 -8.94 -12.41 9.27
N ALA A 88 -9.91 -12.65 8.40
CA ALA A 88 -10.47 -11.63 7.52
C ALA A 88 -11.27 -10.54 8.25
N ALA A 89 -11.97 -10.89 9.32
CA ALA A 89 -12.65 -9.93 10.18
C ALA A 89 -11.66 -9.07 10.97
N ALA A 90 -10.60 -9.68 11.53
CA ALA A 90 -9.55 -8.96 12.25
C ALA A 90 -8.82 -7.95 11.33
N ALA A 91 -8.46 -8.37 10.12
CA ALA A 91 -7.85 -7.49 9.14
C ALA A 91 -8.80 -6.35 8.72
N ALA A 92 -10.11 -6.62 8.60
CA ALA A 92 -11.08 -5.58 8.24
C ALA A 92 -11.23 -4.53 9.34
N ALA A 93 -11.20 -4.94 10.61
CA ALA A 93 -11.24 -4.01 11.74
C ALA A 93 -9.99 -3.11 11.77
N ASP A 94 -8.80 -3.68 11.56
CA ASP A 94 -7.54 -2.92 11.51
C ASP A 94 -7.54 -1.94 10.32
N VAL A 95 -7.96 -2.40 9.13
CA VAL A 95 -8.07 -1.55 7.93
C VAL A 95 -9.06 -0.40 8.15
N PHE A 96 -10.25 -0.69 8.68
CA PHE A 96 -11.25 0.33 9.00
C PHE A 96 -10.66 1.42 9.91
N TYR A 97 -10.00 1.01 11.00
CA TYR A 97 -9.42 1.93 11.97
C TYR A 97 -8.27 2.74 11.39
N CYS A 98 -7.27 2.09 10.78
CA CYS A 98 -6.05 2.74 10.33
C CYS A 98 -6.25 3.64 9.11
N PHE A 99 -7.14 3.28 8.18
CA PHE A 99 -7.48 4.13 7.04
C PHE A 99 -8.48 5.25 7.39
N GLY A 100 -9.07 5.22 8.60
CA GLY A 100 -10.08 6.18 9.04
C GLY A 100 -11.32 6.16 8.16
N MET A 101 -11.80 4.96 7.82
CA MET A 101 -12.96 4.76 6.96
C MET A 101 -14.24 5.24 7.64
N LYS A 102 -15.24 5.65 6.84
CA LYS A 102 -16.50 6.19 7.38
C LYS A 102 -17.43 5.08 7.86
N GLU A 103 -17.36 3.93 7.19
CA GLU A 103 -18.22 2.79 7.47
C GLU A 103 -17.36 1.54 7.70
N ALA A 104 -17.73 0.77 8.72
CA ALA A 104 -17.07 -0.48 9.04
C ALA A 104 -17.35 -1.52 7.95
N ILE A 105 -16.31 -2.26 7.59
CA ILE A 105 -16.38 -3.38 6.67
C ILE A 105 -16.31 -4.66 7.50
N PRO A 106 -17.26 -5.61 7.36
CA PRO A 106 -17.29 -6.79 8.23
C PRO A 106 -16.09 -7.74 8.05
N SER A 107 -15.53 -7.81 6.84
CA SER A 107 -14.49 -8.78 6.49
C SER A 107 -13.75 -8.40 5.20
N LEU A 108 -12.47 -8.77 5.09
CA LEU A 108 -11.74 -8.80 3.81
C LEU A 108 -12.13 -10.06 3.00
N SER A 109 -13.40 -10.17 2.64
CA SER A 109 -13.96 -11.24 1.79
C SER A 109 -14.44 -10.69 0.45
N ALA A 110 -14.63 -11.57 -0.54
CA ALA A 110 -15.13 -11.22 -1.87
C ALA A 110 -16.50 -10.54 -1.81
N SER A 111 -17.37 -11.00 -0.90
CA SER A 111 -18.70 -10.41 -0.66
C SER A 111 -18.65 -8.94 -0.22
N HIS A 112 -17.57 -8.50 0.43
CA HIS A 112 -17.38 -7.12 0.88
C HIS A 112 -16.33 -6.35 0.07
N ARG A 113 -15.74 -6.97 -0.96
CA ARG A 113 -14.65 -6.40 -1.78
C ARG A 113 -15.02 -5.06 -2.40
N GLN A 114 -16.26 -4.91 -2.88
CA GLN A 114 -16.74 -3.65 -3.44
C GLN A 114 -16.80 -2.54 -2.38
N GLN A 115 -17.41 -2.83 -1.22
CA GLN A 115 -17.50 -1.88 -0.11
C GLN A 115 -16.11 -1.46 0.38
N LEU A 116 -15.16 -2.39 0.48
CA LEU A 116 -13.76 -2.11 0.82
C LEU A 116 -13.13 -1.15 -0.18
N ARG A 117 -13.33 -1.39 -1.48
CA ARG A 117 -12.80 -0.54 -2.53
C ARG A 117 -13.35 0.89 -2.43
N ASP A 118 -14.66 1.03 -2.26
CA ASP A 118 -15.33 2.34 -2.16
C ASP A 118 -14.84 3.15 -0.94
N GLN A 119 -14.63 2.49 0.20
CA GLN A 119 -14.08 3.13 1.39
C GLN A 119 -12.60 3.52 1.21
N LEU A 120 -11.79 2.69 0.56
CA LEU A 120 -10.37 2.98 0.28
C LEU A 120 -10.20 4.20 -0.62
N VAL A 121 -11.02 4.34 -1.67
CA VAL A 121 -11.02 5.53 -2.55
C VAL A 121 -11.18 6.81 -1.73
N CYS A 122 -12.10 6.81 -0.77
CA CYS A 122 -12.31 7.96 0.12
C CYS A 122 -11.07 8.27 0.96
N SER A 123 -10.32 7.25 1.39
CA SER A 123 -9.11 7.41 2.20
C SER A 123 -7.90 7.93 1.40
N PHE A 124 -7.91 7.81 0.08
CA PHE A 124 -6.84 8.32 -0.78
C PHE A 124 -6.97 9.83 -1.10
N CYS A 125 -8.11 10.44 -0.80
CA CYS A 125 -8.37 11.84 -1.15
C CYS A 125 -7.93 12.79 -0.03
N GLY A 126 -7.34 13.93 -0.40
CA GLY A 126 -7.09 15.07 0.51
C GLY A 126 -5.93 14.88 1.51
N ARG A 127 -5.16 13.80 1.41
CA ARG A 127 -4.04 13.52 2.33
C ARG A 127 -2.66 13.91 1.77
N GLY A 128 -2.48 14.03 0.45
CA GLY A 128 -1.13 14.05 -0.14
C GLY A 128 -0.50 12.65 -0.09
N ASP A 129 0.77 12.50 -0.50
CA ASP A 129 1.40 11.18 -0.63
C ASP A 129 1.23 10.31 0.64
N LEU A 130 0.79 9.06 0.43
CA LEU A 130 0.45 8.07 1.43
C LEU A 130 1.37 6.86 1.32
N LEU A 131 2.00 6.50 2.44
CA LEU A 131 2.76 5.27 2.58
C LEU A 131 1.98 4.28 3.45
N VAL A 132 1.72 3.09 2.93
CA VAL A 132 1.12 1.97 3.67
C VAL A 132 2.23 0.97 3.97
N ILE A 133 2.48 0.69 5.24
CA ILE A 133 3.48 -0.28 5.69
C ILE A 133 2.77 -1.46 6.33
N LEU A 134 2.94 -2.63 5.73
CA LEU A 134 2.49 -3.92 6.24
C LEU A 134 3.65 -4.58 6.98
N GLN A 135 3.64 -4.42 8.30
CA GLN A 135 4.65 -4.97 9.19
C GLN A 135 4.50 -6.48 9.31
N ASN A 136 5.62 -7.18 9.50
CA ASN A 136 5.65 -8.64 9.68
C ASN A 136 4.96 -9.41 8.54
N ALA A 137 5.01 -8.90 7.31
CA ALA A 137 4.45 -9.53 6.11
C ALA A 137 5.34 -10.67 5.55
N GLY A 138 6.48 -10.94 6.18
CA GLY A 138 7.41 -12.01 5.86
C GLY A 138 7.00 -13.40 6.35
N LEU A 139 5.78 -13.83 6.08
CA LEU A 139 5.29 -15.09 6.63
C LEU A 139 5.80 -16.27 5.78
N PRO A 140 6.04 -17.45 6.41
CA PRO A 140 6.72 -18.57 5.76
C PRO A 140 5.90 -19.28 4.67
N ASP A 141 4.58 -19.10 4.63
CA ASP A 141 3.66 -19.76 3.71
C ASP A 141 2.61 -18.76 3.19
N GLU A 142 2.45 -18.69 1.87
CA GLU A 142 1.49 -17.80 1.20
C GLU A 142 0.02 -18.17 1.49
N SER A 143 -0.23 -19.41 1.92
CA SER A 143 -1.56 -19.88 2.32
C SER A 143 -1.92 -19.55 3.78
N GLU A 144 -0.95 -19.05 4.57
CA GLU A 144 -1.23 -18.59 5.92
C GLU A 144 -2.28 -17.47 5.90
N PRO A 145 -3.27 -17.47 6.80
CA PRO A 145 -4.35 -16.48 6.79
C PRO A 145 -3.86 -15.03 6.76
N GLY A 146 -2.77 -14.73 7.47
CA GLY A 146 -2.16 -13.40 7.44
C GLY A 146 -1.64 -12.99 6.07
N MET A 147 -1.02 -13.90 5.30
CA MET A 147 -0.56 -13.61 3.94
C MET A 147 -1.71 -13.45 2.97
N VAL A 148 -2.74 -14.28 3.12
CA VAL A 148 -3.96 -14.15 2.30
C VAL A 148 -4.58 -12.77 2.52
N MET A 149 -4.62 -12.27 3.76
CA MET A 149 -5.13 -10.92 4.06
C MET A 149 -4.23 -9.80 3.53
N VAL A 150 -2.91 -9.95 3.61
CA VAL A 150 -1.95 -9.04 2.96
C VAL A 150 -2.23 -8.95 1.45
N GLY A 151 -2.35 -10.10 0.77
CA GLY A 151 -2.67 -10.17 -0.65
C GLY A 151 -3.98 -9.48 -1.01
N ARG A 152 -5.05 -9.77 -0.27
CA ARG A 152 -6.38 -9.16 -0.49
C ARG A 152 -6.37 -7.65 -0.30
N LEU A 153 -5.69 -7.14 0.73
CA LEU A 153 -5.58 -5.71 0.97
C LEU A 153 -4.78 -5.01 -0.14
N VAL A 154 -3.66 -5.59 -0.57
CA VAL A 154 -2.86 -5.02 -1.68
C VAL A 154 -3.66 -4.97 -2.97
N ASP A 155 -4.38 -6.04 -3.34
CA ASP A 155 -5.25 -6.05 -4.53
C ASP A 155 -6.40 -5.04 -4.42
N ALA A 156 -6.96 -4.86 -3.23
CA ALA A 156 -8.01 -3.88 -2.97
C ALA A 156 -7.48 -2.43 -3.08
N ILE A 157 -6.28 -2.14 -2.56
CA ILE A 157 -5.61 -0.84 -2.69
C ILE A 157 -5.36 -0.52 -4.16
N GLU A 158 -4.78 -1.46 -4.91
CA GLU A 158 -4.50 -1.28 -6.34
C GLU A 158 -5.79 -1.02 -7.13
N SER A 159 -6.81 -1.84 -6.89
CA SER A 159 -8.10 -1.73 -7.58
C SER A 159 -8.79 -0.40 -7.26
N ALA A 160 -8.79 0.03 -5.99
CA ALA A 160 -9.36 1.31 -5.57
C ALA A 160 -8.60 2.48 -6.20
N TYR A 161 -7.28 2.42 -6.21
CA TYR A 161 -6.43 3.46 -6.77
C TYR A 161 -6.63 3.58 -8.30
N ASN A 162 -6.64 2.46 -9.01
CA ASN A 162 -6.89 2.44 -10.46
C ASN A 162 -8.26 3.04 -10.79
N GLU A 163 -9.32 2.61 -10.10
CA GLU A 163 -10.66 3.14 -10.33
C GLU A 163 -10.72 4.65 -10.08
N ALA A 164 -10.15 5.12 -8.97
CA ALA A 164 -10.14 6.56 -8.64
C ALA A 164 -9.34 7.37 -9.67
N SER A 165 -8.22 6.84 -10.14
CA SER A 165 -7.38 7.46 -11.17
C SER A 165 -8.12 7.54 -12.51
N GLU A 166 -8.75 6.45 -12.96
CA GLU A 166 -9.55 6.42 -14.19
C GLU A 166 -10.72 7.42 -14.14
N ARG A 167 -11.31 7.59 -12.96
CA ARG A 167 -12.39 8.55 -12.71
C ARG A 167 -11.90 9.99 -12.53
N MET A 168 -10.58 10.22 -12.56
CA MET A 168 -9.96 11.53 -12.36
C MET A 168 -10.43 12.19 -11.05
N VAL A 169 -10.51 11.42 -9.97
CA VAL A 169 -10.87 11.95 -8.65
C VAL A 169 -9.87 13.04 -8.27
N GLU A 170 -10.37 14.20 -7.86
CA GLU A 170 -9.54 15.35 -7.48
C GLU A 170 -8.78 15.10 -6.18
N ASP A 171 -7.60 15.71 -6.05
CA ASP A 171 -6.76 15.67 -4.84
C ASP A 171 -6.39 14.25 -4.37
N MET A 172 -6.15 13.33 -5.30
CA MET A 172 -5.67 11.98 -4.96
C MET A 172 -4.29 12.01 -4.30
N ALA A 173 -4.04 11.08 -3.40
CA ALA A 173 -2.71 10.81 -2.87
C ALA A 173 -1.89 10.03 -3.91
N GLY A 174 -0.58 10.28 -3.97
CA GLY A 174 0.32 9.24 -4.48
C GLY A 174 0.42 8.11 -3.45
N VAL A 175 0.36 6.85 -3.86
CA VAL A 175 0.31 5.70 -2.93
C VAL A 175 1.52 4.78 -3.15
N SER A 176 2.18 4.41 -2.05
CA SER A 176 3.15 3.32 -1.99
C SER A 176 2.77 2.32 -0.91
N VAL A 177 3.05 1.04 -1.17
CA VAL A 177 2.90 -0.04 -0.20
C VAL A 177 4.24 -0.71 0.03
N VAL A 178 4.60 -0.92 1.30
CA VAL A 178 5.82 -1.63 1.71
C VAL A 178 5.44 -2.85 2.53
N LEU A 179 5.96 -4.01 2.14
CA LEU A 179 5.87 -5.27 2.84
C LEU A 179 7.14 -5.49 3.66
N GLU A 180 7.08 -5.35 4.98
CA GLU A 180 8.24 -5.58 5.86
C GLU A 180 8.44 -7.07 6.14
N SER A 181 9.71 -7.45 6.31
CA SER A 181 10.15 -8.84 6.49
C SER A 181 9.85 -9.75 5.30
N CYS A 182 9.27 -9.24 4.22
CA CYS A 182 8.94 -9.99 3.02
C CYS A 182 10.15 -10.00 2.06
N SER A 183 10.34 -11.12 1.37
CA SER A 183 11.31 -11.26 0.29
C SER A 183 10.73 -11.94 -0.94
N LEU A 184 9.39 -11.99 -1.02
CA LEU A 184 8.70 -12.58 -2.15
C LEU A 184 8.83 -11.64 -3.35
N PRO A 185 9.31 -12.10 -4.51
CA PRO A 185 9.35 -11.30 -5.73
C PRO A 185 7.95 -11.11 -6.34
N VAL A 186 6.99 -11.93 -5.91
CA VAL A 186 5.61 -11.92 -6.38
C VAL A 186 4.70 -12.19 -5.18
N LEU A 187 3.67 -11.37 -5.01
CA LEU A 187 2.61 -11.58 -4.03
C LEU A 187 1.45 -12.31 -4.68
N SER A 188 1.12 -13.49 -4.18
CA SER A 188 -0.10 -14.21 -4.56
C SER A 188 -1.32 -13.62 -3.87
N VAL A 189 -2.38 -13.43 -4.63
CA VAL A 189 -3.69 -12.93 -4.16
C VAL A 189 -4.72 -14.01 -4.39
N SER A 190 -5.49 -14.34 -3.35
CA SER A 190 -6.62 -15.26 -3.44
C SER A 190 -7.82 -14.74 -2.67
N TRP A 191 -8.94 -14.62 -3.37
CA TRP A 191 -10.25 -14.34 -2.80
C TRP A 191 -11.06 -15.64 -2.66
N ASP A 192 -12.07 -15.61 -1.80
CA ASP A 192 -13.00 -16.72 -1.52
C ASP A 192 -14.03 -16.96 -2.63
N ASP A 193 -14.05 -16.13 -3.67
CA ASP A 193 -14.80 -16.33 -4.93
C ASP A 193 -13.94 -16.96 -6.04
N GLU A 194 -12.89 -17.70 -5.67
CA GLU A 194 -11.92 -18.35 -6.56
C GLU A 194 -11.08 -17.37 -7.43
N ARG A 195 -11.26 -16.06 -7.29
CA ARG A 195 -10.41 -15.07 -7.97
C ARG A 195 -8.98 -15.17 -7.44
N GLN A 196 -8.04 -15.39 -8.35
CA GLN A 196 -6.62 -15.41 -8.07
C GLN A 196 -5.86 -14.44 -8.96
N ARG A 197 -4.82 -13.83 -8.41
CA ARG A 197 -3.93 -12.92 -9.15
C ARG A 197 -2.53 -12.98 -8.55
N LYS A 198 -1.54 -12.55 -9.33
CA LYS A 198 -0.17 -12.34 -8.90
C LYS A 198 0.21 -10.89 -9.14
N ILE A 199 0.85 -10.26 -8.16
CA ILE A 199 1.32 -8.87 -8.23
C ILE A 199 2.83 -8.90 -8.05
N GLU A 200 3.57 -8.28 -8.96
CA GLU A 200 5.02 -8.19 -8.86
C GLU A 200 5.42 -7.27 -7.70
N VAL A 201 6.47 -7.65 -7.00
CA VAL A 201 6.95 -6.93 -5.81
C VAL A 201 8.39 -6.54 -6.03
N THR A 202 8.68 -5.25 -5.95
CA THR A 202 10.05 -4.76 -6.10
C THR A 202 10.81 -4.88 -4.78
N SER A 203 11.94 -5.56 -4.81
CA SER A 203 12.82 -5.61 -3.64
C SER A 203 13.54 -4.26 -3.47
N ALA A 204 13.44 -3.68 -2.26
CA ALA A 204 14.12 -2.45 -1.88
C ALA A 204 15.25 -2.68 -0.84
#